data_AF-A0A6P0JQ20-F1
#
_entry.id   AF-A0A6P0JQ20-F1
#
_cell.length_a   1.000
_cell.length_b   1.000
_cell.length_c   1.000
_cell.angle_alpha   90.00
_cell.angle_beta   90.00
_cell.angle_gamma   90.00
#
_symmetry.space_group_name_H-M   'P 1'
#
loop_
_entity.id
_entity.type
_entity.pdbx_description
1 polymer ?
#
loop_
_entity_poly.entity_id
_entity_poly.type
_entity_poly.pdbx_seq_one_letter_code
_entity_poly.pdbx_strand_id
1 'polypeptide(L)'
;NHYGTSPQFIPHKAGNGSQTKGYLVCMVHYGDGKVEGNGNEFWIFDAENLQQGPICKLWHPDLKLGFTVHTAWLPEIAPRTAHYDIPVELDYHSLVSQQPEEVQQLFRDWVYPQREPESEPKSTEE
;
A
#
# COMPACT_ATOMS: atom_id res chain seq x y z
N ASN A 1 -10.89 -8.72 -15.41
CA ASN A 1 -10.77 -7.25 -15.31
C ASN A 1 -9.53 -6.90 -14.51
N HIS A 2 -8.76 -5.90 -14.95
CA HIS A 2 -7.58 -5.39 -14.24
C HIS A 2 -7.87 -3.96 -13.78
N TYR A 3 -7.42 -3.62 -12.58
CA TYR A 3 -7.59 -2.30 -11.99
C TYR A 3 -6.25 -1.81 -11.42
N GLY A 4 -5.75 -0.69 -11.92
CA GLY A 4 -4.46 -0.12 -11.52
C GLY A 4 -4.59 0.92 -10.42
N THR A 5 -3.68 0.88 -9.43
CA THR A 5 -3.62 1.81 -8.29
C THR A 5 -2.23 2.36 -8.07
N SER A 6 -2.18 3.51 -7.37
CA SER A 6 -0.98 4.16 -6.86
C SER A 6 0.21 4.19 -7.85
N PRO A 7 0.05 4.80 -9.05
CA PRO A 7 1.12 4.93 -10.02
C PRO A 7 2.23 5.85 -9.51
N GLN A 8 3.47 5.51 -9.82
CA GLN A 8 4.67 6.22 -9.38
C GLN A 8 5.69 6.32 -10.50
N PHE A 9 6.38 7.45 -10.58
CA PHE A 9 7.56 7.59 -11.43
C PHE A 9 8.83 7.19 -10.67
N ILE A 10 9.63 6.36 -11.30
CA ILE A 10 10.96 5.94 -10.84
C ILE A 10 12.00 6.50 -11.82
N PRO A 11 12.82 7.48 -11.42
CA PRO A 11 13.81 8.06 -12.31
C PRO A 11 14.90 7.05 -12.66
N HIS A 12 15.35 7.06 -13.90
CA HIS A 12 16.53 6.29 -14.29
C HIS A 12 17.78 6.86 -13.58
N LYS A 13 18.64 6.01 -12.99
CA LYS A 13 19.84 6.46 -12.25
C LYS A 13 20.79 7.34 -13.07
N ALA A 14 20.93 7.03 -14.36
CA ALA A 14 21.70 7.83 -15.32
C ALA A 14 20.86 8.92 -16.03
N GLY A 15 19.69 9.25 -15.48
CA GLY A 15 18.83 10.30 -16.00
C GLY A 15 19.44 11.69 -15.77
N ASN A 16 19.19 12.60 -16.69
CA ASN A 16 19.64 14.00 -16.60
C ASN A 16 18.58 14.92 -15.94
N GLY A 17 17.73 14.36 -15.07
CA GLY A 17 16.57 15.07 -14.52
C GLY A 17 15.37 15.18 -15.48
N SER A 18 15.39 14.47 -16.61
CA SER A 18 14.21 14.33 -17.47
C SER A 18 13.03 13.74 -16.68
N GLN A 19 11.85 14.33 -16.89
CA GLN A 19 10.60 13.91 -16.24
C GLN A 19 10.01 12.61 -16.82
N THR A 20 10.57 12.11 -17.93
CA THR A 20 10.11 10.89 -18.60
C THR A 20 11.16 9.80 -18.67
N LYS A 21 12.43 10.12 -18.41
CA LYS A 21 13.53 9.14 -18.49
C LYS A 21 13.56 8.26 -17.24
N GLY A 22 12.81 7.17 -17.28
CA GLY A 22 12.63 6.27 -16.15
C GLY A 22 11.51 5.28 -16.39
N TYR A 23 10.86 4.87 -15.31
CA TYR A 23 9.78 3.89 -15.35
C TYR A 23 8.56 4.43 -14.63
N LEU A 24 7.37 4.05 -15.11
CA LEU A 24 6.17 4.13 -14.29
C LEU A 24 5.92 2.75 -13.67
N VAL A 25 5.64 2.73 -12.37
CA VAL A 25 5.25 1.51 -11.66
C VAL A 25 3.89 1.73 -11.03
N CYS A 26 2.99 0.75 -11.16
CA CYS A 26 1.72 0.74 -10.45
C CYS A 26 1.40 -0.66 -9.91
N MET A 27 0.55 -0.70 -8.89
CA MET A 27 -0.10 -1.94 -8.49
C MET A 27 -1.26 -2.23 -9.44
N VAL A 28 -1.43 -3.49 -9.78
CA VAL A 28 -2.56 -3.96 -10.57
C VAL A 28 -3.25 -5.08 -9.82
N HIS A 29 -4.52 -4.84 -9.52
CA HIS A 29 -5.41 -5.80 -8.91
C HIS A 29 -6.23 -6.49 -10.01
N TYR A 30 -6.27 -7.81 -10.02
CA TYR A 30 -7.09 -8.59 -10.93
C TYR A 30 -7.56 -9.87 -10.26
N GLY A 31 -8.74 -10.32 -10.63
CA GLY A 31 -9.31 -11.53 -10.04
C GLY A 31 -10.80 -11.54 -10.28
N ASP A 32 -11.31 -12.73 -10.52
CA ASP A 32 -12.74 -13.03 -10.58
C ASP A 32 -13.19 -13.87 -9.37
N GLY A 33 -12.30 -14.07 -8.40
CA GLY A 33 -12.50 -14.89 -7.21
C GLY A 33 -12.45 -16.40 -7.47
N LYS A 34 -12.10 -16.86 -8.68
CA LYS A 34 -12.20 -18.28 -9.07
C LYS A 34 -10.87 -19.04 -9.11
N VAL A 35 -9.75 -18.33 -9.14
CA VAL A 35 -8.40 -18.93 -9.18
C VAL A 35 -7.62 -18.40 -7.99
N GLU A 36 -6.87 -19.29 -7.33
CA GLU A 36 -5.90 -18.97 -6.25
C GLU A 36 -4.66 -18.23 -6.79
N GLY A 37 -4.87 -17.14 -7.52
CA GLY A 37 -3.90 -16.06 -7.59
C GLY A 37 -4.16 -15.14 -6.40
N ASN A 38 -3.10 -14.53 -5.84
CA ASN A 38 -3.26 -13.42 -4.89
C ASN A 38 -4.01 -12.21 -5.50
N GLY A 39 -4.19 -12.20 -6.82
CA GLY A 39 -4.84 -11.15 -7.59
C GLY A 39 -4.10 -9.82 -7.59
N ASN A 40 -2.81 -9.81 -7.26
CA ASN A 40 -2.00 -8.59 -7.10
C ASN A 40 -0.69 -8.70 -7.88
N GLU A 41 -0.44 -7.69 -8.70
CA GLU A 41 0.76 -7.54 -9.54
C GLU A 41 1.37 -6.14 -9.39
N PHE A 42 2.66 -6.02 -9.66
CA PHE A 42 3.29 -4.75 -10.00
C PHE A 42 3.56 -4.69 -11.50
N TRP A 43 3.06 -3.66 -12.16
CA TRP A 43 3.33 -3.44 -13.59
C TRP A 43 4.34 -2.33 -13.73
N ILE A 44 5.37 -2.58 -14.53
CA ILE A 44 6.43 -1.63 -14.86
C ILE A 44 6.27 -1.24 -16.31
N PHE A 45 6.26 0.06 -16.58
CA PHE A 45 6.16 0.63 -17.91
C PHE A 45 7.41 1.47 -18.19
N ASP A 46 7.80 1.49 -19.45
CA ASP A 46 8.74 2.50 -19.94
C ASP A 46 8.02 3.85 -19.98
N ALA A 47 8.51 4.82 -19.19
CA ALA A 47 7.88 6.13 -19.11
C ALA A 47 8.05 6.96 -20.39
N GLU A 48 8.97 6.59 -21.29
CA GLU A 48 9.14 7.23 -22.61
C GLU A 48 8.24 6.61 -23.69
N ASN A 49 7.66 5.41 -23.44
CA ASN A 49 6.79 4.74 -24.40
C ASN A 49 5.67 3.92 -23.72
N LEU A 50 4.67 4.61 -23.15
CA LEU A 50 3.53 3.93 -22.52
C LEU A 50 2.66 3.13 -23.49
N GLN A 51 2.67 3.46 -24.79
CA GLN A 51 1.82 2.80 -25.79
C GLN A 51 2.19 1.32 -25.97
N GLN A 52 3.45 0.94 -25.74
CA GLN A 52 3.88 -0.46 -25.80
C GLN A 52 3.33 -1.32 -24.65
N GLY A 53 2.71 -0.69 -23.65
CA GLY A 53 2.19 -1.35 -22.47
C GLY A 53 3.29 -1.65 -21.44
N PRO A 54 3.00 -2.53 -20.46
CA PRO A 54 3.95 -2.86 -19.42
C PRO A 54 5.10 -3.67 -20.01
N ILE A 55 6.34 -3.25 -19.71
CA ILE A 55 7.56 -3.96 -20.07
C ILE A 55 7.84 -5.13 -19.13
N CYS A 56 7.25 -5.13 -17.94
CA CYS A 56 7.36 -6.21 -16.96
C CYS A 56 6.12 -6.23 -16.06
N LYS A 57 5.70 -7.44 -15.67
CA LYS A 57 4.65 -7.70 -14.68
C LYS A 57 5.21 -8.64 -13.63
N LEU A 58 5.20 -8.21 -12.37
CA LEU A 58 5.73 -8.96 -11.24
C LEU A 58 4.59 -9.46 -10.37
N TRP A 59 4.59 -10.75 -10.05
CA TRP A 59 3.62 -11.38 -9.16
C TRP A 59 4.32 -12.40 -8.26
N HIS A 60 3.68 -12.74 -7.13
CA HIS A 60 4.14 -13.81 -6.26
C HIS A 60 2.96 -14.37 -5.45
N PRO A 61 2.85 -15.69 -5.19
CA PRO A 61 1.72 -16.24 -4.41
C PRO A 61 1.57 -15.62 -3.02
N ASP A 62 2.69 -15.27 -2.39
CA ASP A 62 2.74 -14.64 -1.06
C ASP A 62 2.61 -13.11 -1.08
N LEU A 63 2.50 -12.48 -2.24
CA LEU A 63 2.34 -11.03 -2.34
C LEU A 63 0.90 -10.63 -2.00
N LYS A 64 0.57 -10.50 -0.71
CA LYS A 64 -0.76 -10.10 -0.25
C LYS A 64 -0.79 -8.57 -0.06
N LEU A 65 -1.29 -7.85 -1.05
CA LEU A 65 -1.41 -6.39 -1.01
C LEU A 65 -2.85 -6.01 -0.71
N GLY A 66 -3.05 -5.20 0.32
CA GLY A 66 -4.31 -4.49 0.54
C GLY A 66 -4.48 -3.37 -0.47
N PHE A 67 -5.68 -2.82 -0.54
CA PHE A 67 -5.94 -1.64 -1.36
C PHE A 67 -5.11 -0.45 -0.86
N THR A 68 -4.33 0.17 -1.75
CA THR A 68 -3.53 1.34 -1.42
C THR A 68 -4.12 2.61 -2.04
N VAL A 69 -4.14 3.69 -1.27
CA VAL A 69 -4.49 5.03 -1.77
C VAL A 69 -3.26 5.67 -2.40
N HIS A 70 -2.23 5.92 -1.59
CA HIS A 70 -0.97 6.51 -2.00
C HIS A 70 0.20 5.60 -1.62
N THR A 71 1.21 5.58 -2.48
CA THR A 71 2.49 4.94 -2.25
C THR A 71 3.57 5.96 -2.62
N ALA A 72 4.79 5.82 -2.09
CA ALA A 72 5.95 6.59 -2.55
C ALA A 72 7.11 5.69 -3.03
N TRP A 73 7.84 6.12 -4.07
CA TRP A 73 9.11 5.53 -4.43
C TRP A 73 10.21 6.18 -3.60
N LEU A 74 11.17 5.37 -3.14
CA LEU A 74 12.37 5.82 -2.44
C LEU A 74 13.60 5.22 -3.14
N PRO A 75 14.69 5.99 -3.32
CA PRO A 75 15.93 5.45 -3.89
C PRO A 75 16.58 4.40 -2.98
N GLU A 76 16.35 4.52 -1.67
CA GLU A 76 16.90 3.66 -0.63
C GLU A 76 15.90 3.58 0.52
N ILE A 77 15.80 2.39 1.12
CA ILE A 77 15.04 2.19 2.36
C ILE A 77 15.94 2.59 3.51
N ALA A 78 15.51 3.56 4.31
CA ALA A 78 16.26 4.04 5.46
C ALA A 78 15.35 4.11 6.70
N PRO A 79 15.92 4.02 7.92
CA PRO A 79 15.18 4.27 9.14
C PRO A 79 14.54 5.65 9.14
N ARG A 80 13.38 5.77 9.78
CA ARG A 80 12.70 7.06 9.97
C ARG A 80 13.58 8.01 10.78
N THR A 81 13.86 9.19 10.22
CA THR A 81 14.70 10.23 10.87
C THR A 81 13.90 11.37 11.48
N ALA A 82 12.60 11.46 11.20
CA ALA A 82 11.75 12.49 11.78
C ALA A 82 11.59 12.27 13.29
N HIS A 83 11.64 13.34 14.08
CA HIS A 83 11.40 13.31 15.52
C HIS A 83 9.93 13.56 15.90
N TYR A 84 9.12 14.02 14.94
CA TYR A 84 7.71 14.28 15.16
C TYR A 84 6.99 12.97 15.45
N ASP A 85 6.51 12.80 16.67
CA ASP A 85 5.74 11.64 17.10
C ASP A 85 4.67 12.17 18.06
N ILE A 86 3.40 12.09 17.65
CA ILE A 86 2.26 12.51 18.46
C ILE A 86 1.50 11.24 18.83
N PRO A 87 1.31 10.95 20.13
CA PRO A 87 0.48 9.84 20.55
C PRO A 87 -0.91 9.95 19.92
N VAL A 88 -1.40 8.84 19.34
CA VAL A 88 -2.71 8.80 18.66
C VAL A 88 -3.82 9.34 19.56
N GLU A 89 -3.81 8.99 20.84
CA GLU A 89 -4.79 9.54 21.78
C GLU A 89 -4.71 11.06 21.88
N LEU A 90 -3.51 11.64 21.97
CA LEU A 90 -3.33 13.09 22.04
C LEU A 90 -3.86 13.80 20.79
N ASP A 91 -3.65 13.21 19.61
CA ASP A 91 -4.07 13.78 18.32
C ASP A 91 -5.61 13.74 18.15
N TYR A 92 -6.23 12.63 18.55
CA TYR A 92 -7.65 12.37 18.26
C TYR A 92 -8.61 12.63 19.42
N HIS A 93 -8.15 12.77 20.68
CA HIS A 93 -9.02 12.83 21.85
C HIS A 93 -10.13 13.90 21.75
N SER A 94 -9.77 15.10 21.27
CA SER A 94 -10.73 16.21 21.14
C SER A 94 -11.82 15.94 20.11
N LEU A 95 -11.51 15.21 19.03
CA LEU A 95 -12.45 14.83 17.98
C LEU A 95 -13.32 13.67 18.44
N VAL A 96 -12.71 12.65 19.06
CA VAL A 96 -13.38 11.42 19.50
C VAL A 96 -14.37 11.70 20.61
N SER A 97 -14.06 12.60 21.56
CA SER A 97 -14.99 12.98 22.64
C SER A 97 -16.29 13.64 22.17
N GLN A 98 -16.35 14.09 20.91
CA GLN A 98 -17.55 14.66 20.29
C GLN A 98 -18.34 13.64 19.46
N GLN A 99 -17.86 12.39 19.35
CA GLN A 99 -18.50 11.33 18.56
C GLN A 99 -19.48 10.50 19.41
N PRO A 100 -20.38 9.71 18.78
CA PRO A 100 -21.23 8.74 19.48
C PRO A 100 -20.43 7.74 20.33
N GLU A 101 -21.09 7.17 21.34
CA GLU A 101 -20.46 6.27 22.32
C GLU A 101 -19.80 5.06 21.66
N GLU A 102 -20.39 4.55 20.57
CA GLU A 102 -19.86 3.41 19.82
C GLU A 102 -18.49 3.72 19.21
N VAL A 103 -18.29 4.95 18.72
CA VAL A 103 -16.99 5.40 18.18
C VAL A 103 -15.99 5.59 19.31
N GLN A 104 -16.42 6.17 20.43
CA GLN A 104 -15.54 6.33 21.60
C GLN A 104 -15.09 4.97 22.14
N GLN A 105 -15.98 3.99 22.21
CA GLN A 105 -15.67 2.63 22.65
C GLN A 105 -14.69 1.95 21.70
N LEU A 106 -14.88 2.07 20.37
CA LEU A 106 -13.93 1.57 19.38
C LEU A 106 -12.51 2.12 19.62
N PHE A 107 -12.41 3.44 19.85
CA PHE A 107 -11.12 4.06 20.09
C PHE A 107 -10.47 3.60 21.39
N ARG A 108 -11.24 3.50 22.49
CA ARG A 108 -10.74 3.04 23.79
C ARG A 108 -10.27 1.59 23.76
N ASP A 109 -11.00 0.71 23.11
CA ASP A 109 -10.73 -0.72 23.17
C ASP A 109 -9.70 -1.19 22.14
N TRP A 110 -9.67 -0.56 20.96
CA TRP A 110 -8.90 -1.03 19.81
C TRP A 110 -7.82 -0.04 19.34
N VAL A 111 -8.18 1.23 19.17
CA VAL A 111 -7.29 2.20 18.51
C VAL A 111 -6.19 2.72 19.43
N TYR A 112 -6.54 3.25 20.61
CA TYR A 112 -5.54 3.77 21.57
C TYR A 112 -4.59 2.68 22.09
N PRO A 113 -5.04 1.45 22.38
CA PRO A 113 -4.14 0.37 22.77
C PRO A 113 -3.43 -0.29 21.57
N GLN A 114 -3.68 0.16 20.33
CA GLN A 114 -3.10 -0.37 19.09
C GLN A 114 -3.26 -1.89 18.95
N ARG A 115 -4.46 -2.42 19.21
CA ARG A 115 -4.72 -3.86 19.09
C ARG A 115 -4.80 -4.26 17.63
N GLU A 116 -4.06 -5.31 17.26
CA GLU A 116 -4.30 -6.02 16.01
C GLU A 116 -5.46 -7.02 16.21
N PRO A 117 -6.32 -7.23 15.20
CA PRO A 117 -7.26 -8.35 15.22
C PRO A 117 -6.49 -9.65 15.41
N GLU A 118 -6.99 -10.54 16.28
CA GLU A 118 -6.42 -11.88 16.38
C GLU A 118 -6.45 -12.55 15.00
N SER A 119 -5.30 -13.05 14.55
CA SER A 119 -5.24 -13.84 13.33
C SER A 119 -6.15 -15.06 13.50
N GLU A 120 -7.00 -15.34 12.50
CA GLU A 120 -7.78 -16.58 12.50
C GLU A 120 -6.86 -17.78 12.82
N PRO A 121 -7.28 -18.69 13.70
CA PRO A 121 -6.50 -19.88 13.98
C PRO A 121 -6.27 -20.60 12.66
N LYS A 122 -5.00 -20.80 12.30
CA LYS A 122 -4.64 -21.61 11.14
C LYS A 122 -5.37 -22.94 11.28
N SER A 123 -6.27 -23.24 10.35
CA SER A 123 -6.86 -24.56 10.24
C SER A 123 -5.72 -25.56 10.15
N THR A 124 -5.54 -26.35 11.21
CA THR A 124 -4.72 -27.55 11.17
C THR A 124 -5.33 -28.46 10.13
N GLU A 125 -4.75 -28.48 8.93
CA GLU A 125 -4.95 -29.58 8.00
C GLU A 125 -4.20 -30.79 8.58
N GLU A 126 -4.96 -31.83 8.95
CA GLU A 126 -4.47 -33.19 9.21
C GLU A 126 -4.26 -33.95 7.89
#